data_AF-A0A5V6NM87-F1
#
_entry.id   AF-A0A5V6NM87-F1
#
_cell.length_a   1.000
_cell.length_b   1.000
_cell.length_c   1.000
_cell.angle_alpha   90.00
_cell.angle_beta   90.00
_cell.angle_gamma   90.00
#
_symmetry.space_group_name_H-M   'P 1'
#
loop_
_entity.id
_entity.type
_entity.pdbx_description
1 polymer ?
#
loop_
_entity_poly.entity_id
_entity_poly.type
_entity_poly.pdbx_seq_one_letter_code
_entity_poly.pdbx_strand_id
1 'polypeptide(L)'
;GGPPVSVWRELRKLSDQKQADSVSPAFGELHHAARAGDWAEYTRLQGGLPAARKNLTMRTWYQAASEPDECGQYTAIIKGVYLPGTGKAPVATRTRKWKVKTPRQNVKPGFMKNRRKPALTPWTRINNCTMRRKQPVDHPPDPYMKIPIQMELDFGEMKKGECK
;
A
#
# COMPACT_ATOMS: atom_id res chain seq x y z
N GLY A 1 8.19 -1.57 -17.34
CA GLY A 1 8.12 -1.24 -15.91
C GLY A 1 8.78 -2.36 -15.15
N GLY A 2 9.77 -2.08 -14.31
CA GLY A 2 10.59 -3.12 -13.69
C GLY A 2 9.87 -3.97 -12.64
N PRO A 3 10.57 -4.96 -12.06
CA PRO A 3 10.04 -5.85 -11.02
C PRO A 3 9.49 -5.10 -9.79
N PRO A 4 8.43 -5.62 -9.15
CA PRO A 4 7.77 -4.96 -8.03
C PRO A 4 8.62 -4.98 -6.75
N VAL A 5 9.20 -3.82 -6.40
CA VAL A 5 9.94 -3.62 -5.13
C VAL A 5 9.08 -3.91 -3.90
N SER A 6 7.76 -3.73 -3.99
CA SER A 6 6.85 -4.07 -2.89
C SER A 6 6.89 -5.56 -2.55
N VAL A 7 6.89 -6.44 -3.56
CA VAL A 7 6.99 -7.90 -3.35
C VAL A 7 8.33 -8.25 -2.72
N TRP A 8 9.42 -7.68 -3.23
CA TRP A 8 10.75 -7.83 -2.65
C TRP A 8 10.82 -7.44 -1.16
N ARG A 9 10.18 -6.33 -0.78
CA ARG A 9 10.10 -5.89 0.63
C ARG A 9 9.23 -6.81 1.48
N GLU A 10 8.17 -7.37 0.93
CA GLU A 10 7.31 -8.31 1.67
C GLU A 10 7.99 -9.67 1.87
N LEU A 11 8.72 -10.19 0.88
CA LEU A 11 9.47 -11.45 1.03
C LEU A 11 10.46 -11.39 2.17
N ARG A 12 11.20 -10.28 2.30
CA ARG A 12 12.19 -10.11 3.38
C ARG A 12 11.59 -10.00 4.78
N LYS A 13 10.26 -9.84 4.91
CA LYS A 13 9.57 -9.89 6.21
C LYS A 13 9.28 -11.33 6.63
N LEU A 14 9.18 -12.25 5.67
CA LEU A 14 9.10 -13.67 5.97
C LEU A 14 10.46 -14.12 6.53
N SER A 15 10.44 -14.78 7.68
CA SER A 15 11.66 -15.18 8.37
C SER A 15 12.06 -16.61 8.02
N ASP A 16 11.08 -17.47 7.70
CA ASP A 16 11.25 -18.91 7.57
C ASP A 16 11.37 -19.34 6.11
N GLN A 17 12.60 -19.71 5.70
CA GLN A 17 12.87 -20.24 4.36
C GLN A 17 12.15 -21.57 4.12
N LYS A 18 12.08 -22.46 5.13
CA LYS A 18 11.37 -23.74 5.01
C LYS A 18 9.89 -23.55 4.68
N GLN A 19 9.26 -22.51 5.24
CA GLN A 19 7.88 -22.16 4.92
C GLN A 19 7.77 -21.69 3.46
N ALA A 20 8.71 -20.87 2.99
CA ALA A 20 8.77 -20.41 1.60
C ALA A 20 8.88 -21.59 0.61
N ASP A 21 9.79 -22.54 0.89
CA ASP A 21 10.02 -23.70 0.03
C ASP A 21 8.82 -24.64 0.00
N SER A 22 8.11 -24.77 1.13
CA SER A 22 6.89 -25.59 1.22
C SER A 22 5.74 -25.08 0.37
N VAL A 23 5.68 -23.76 0.11
CA VAL A 23 4.66 -23.16 -0.74
C VAL A 23 4.93 -23.51 -2.20
N SER A 24 6.11 -23.21 -2.72
CA SER A 24 6.47 -23.48 -4.12
C SER A 24 7.98 -23.36 -4.34
N PRO A 25 8.59 -24.16 -5.23
CA PRO A 25 10.02 -23.99 -5.57
C PRO A 25 10.34 -22.56 -6.02
N ALA A 26 9.54 -22.01 -6.95
CA ALA A 26 9.71 -20.62 -7.42
C ALA A 26 9.55 -19.57 -6.31
N PHE A 27 8.73 -19.85 -5.28
CA PHE A 27 8.57 -18.96 -4.13
C PHE A 27 9.82 -19.04 -3.23
N GLY A 28 10.32 -20.24 -3.00
CA GLY A 28 11.55 -20.50 -2.26
C GLY A 28 12.76 -19.79 -2.86
N GLU A 29 12.95 -19.90 -4.19
CA GLU A 29 14.01 -19.22 -4.94
C GLU A 29 13.91 -17.70 -4.85
N LEU A 30 12.70 -17.14 -5.06
CA LEU A 30 12.46 -15.70 -4.94
C LEU A 30 12.70 -15.19 -3.52
N HIS A 31 12.26 -15.95 -2.52
CA HIS A 31 12.50 -15.62 -1.12
C HIS A 31 13.99 -15.71 -0.78
N HIS A 32 14.71 -16.73 -1.27
CA HIS A 32 16.14 -16.89 -1.07
C HIS A 32 16.94 -15.72 -1.67
N ALA A 33 16.66 -15.35 -2.93
CA ALA A 33 17.27 -14.18 -3.58
C ALA A 33 16.98 -12.89 -2.79
N ALA A 34 15.74 -12.70 -2.34
CA ALA A 34 15.36 -11.56 -1.52
C ALA A 34 16.06 -11.53 -0.16
N ARG A 35 16.20 -12.69 0.49
CA ARG A 35 16.89 -12.85 1.78
C ARG A 35 18.38 -12.56 1.65
N ALA A 36 19.02 -13.01 0.57
CA ALA A 36 20.42 -12.75 0.25
C ALA A 36 20.69 -11.30 -0.19
N GLY A 37 19.65 -10.57 -0.60
CA GLY A 37 19.80 -9.21 -1.12
C GLY A 37 20.23 -9.16 -2.60
N ASP A 38 20.11 -10.27 -3.32
CA ASP A 38 20.41 -10.35 -4.76
C ASP A 38 19.24 -9.84 -5.61
N TRP A 39 19.30 -8.55 -5.97
CA TRP A 39 18.29 -7.91 -6.80
C TRP A 39 18.31 -8.40 -8.26
N ALA A 40 19.47 -8.78 -8.77
CA ALA A 40 19.62 -9.22 -10.16
C ALA A 40 18.92 -10.56 -10.36
N GLU A 41 19.18 -11.51 -9.45
CA GLU A 41 18.56 -12.82 -9.48
C GLU A 41 17.05 -12.74 -9.26
N TYR A 42 16.60 -11.93 -8.30
CA TYR A 42 15.17 -11.68 -8.14
C TYR A 42 14.52 -11.10 -9.39
N THR A 43 15.17 -10.13 -10.03
CA THR A 43 14.67 -9.54 -11.28
C THR A 43 14.51 -10.60 -12.36
N ARG A 44 15.49 -11.50 -12.50
CA ARG A 44 15.44 -12.63 -13.43
C ARG A 44 14.26 -13.57 -13.13
N LEU A 45 14.13 -14.00 -11.88
CA LEU A 45 13.05 -14.89 -11.42
C LEU A 45 11.65 -14.27 -11.56
N GLN A 46 11.55 -12.94 -11.52
CA GLN A 46 10.30 -12.20 -11.65
C GLN A 46 9.82 -12.03 -13.11
N GLY A 47 10.56 -12.58 -14.07
CA GLY A 47 10.30 -12.49 -15.50
C GLY A 47 11.25 -11.56 -16.27
N GLY A 48 12.25 -10.99 -15.60
CA GLY A 48 13.26 -10.12 -16.19
C GLY A 48 12.88 -8.63 -16.27
N LEU A 49 13.82 -7.81 -16.75
CA LEU A 49 13.66 -6.35 -16.89
C LEU A 49 12.51 -5.91 -17.82
N PRO A 50 12.24 -6.58 -18.97
CA PRO A 50 11.14 -6.21 -19.86
C PRO A 50 9.81 -6.90 -19.50
N ALA A 51 9.71 -7.57 -18.35
CA ALA A 51 8.49 -8.30 -17.98
C ALA A 51 7.25 -7.40 -17.99
N ALA A 52 6.23 -7.82 -18.73
CA ALA A 52 4.92 -7.20 -18.64
C ALA A 52 4.32 -7.47 -17.26
N ARG A 53 3.57 -6.50 -16.69
CA ARG A 53 2.92 -6.67 -15.37
C ARG A 53 2.05 -7.93 -15.28
N LYS A 54 1.43 -8.31 -16.40
CA LYS A 54 0.63 -9.53 -16.50
C LYS A 54 1.43 -10.82 -16.28
N ASN A 55 2.70 -10.83 -16.66
CA ASN A 55 3.59 -11.99 -16.67
C ASN A 55 4.50 -12.07 -15.43
N LEU A 56 4.26 -11.26 -14.40
CA LEU A 56 5.06 -11.31 -13.17
C LEU A 56 4.80 -12.62 -12.41
N THR A 57 5.88 -13.31 -12.03
CA THR A 57 5.85 -14.58 -11.29
C THR A 57 5.14 -14.49 -9.94
N MET A 58 5.23 -13.34 -9.26
CA MET A 58 4.62 -13.11 -7.95
C MET A 58 4.09 -11.68 -7.82
N ARG A 59 3.02 -11.51 -7.04
CA ARG A 59 2.35 -10.22 -6.83
C ARG A 59 2.05 -9.98 -5.36
N THR A 60 1.84 -8.71 -5.02
CA THR A 60 1.37 -8.29 -3.70
C THR A 60 -0.09 -8.68 -3.51
N TRP A 61 -0.37 -9.33 -2.39
CA TRP A 61 -1.72 -9.68 -1.96
C TRP A 61 -2.29 -8.54 -1.12
N TYR A 62 -3.41 -7.99 -1.59
CA TYR A 62 -4.20 -6.97 -0.91
C TYR A 62 -5.45 -7.60 -0.29
N GLN A 63 -5.83 -7.09 0.87
CA GLN A 63 -7.10 -7.39 1.52
C GLN A 63 -7.78 -6.07 1.87
N ALA A 64 -9.09 -5.98 1.69
CA ALA A 64 -9.87 -4.86 2.19
C ALA A 64 -9.68 -4.73 3.71
N ALA A 65 -9.63 -3.49 4.19
CA ALA A 65 -9.71 -3.21 5.62
C ALA A 65 -10.99 -3.84 6.21
N SER A 66 -10.93 -4.27 7.46
CA SER A 66 -12.13 -4.79 8.15
C SER A 66 -13.04 -3.67 8.63
N GLU A 67 -12.48 -2.48 8.83
CA GLU A 67 -13.18 -1.29 9.30
C GLU A 67 -13.04 -0.21 8.21
N PRO A 68 -14.10 0.54 7.93
CA PRO A 68 -14.02 1.68 7.04
C PRO A 68 -13.23 2.83 7.69
N ASP A 69 -12.54 3.61 6.87
CA ASP A 69 -11.89 4.85 7.32
C ASP A 69 -12.94 5.88 7.79
N GLU A 70 -12.50 7.00 8.36
CA GLU A 70 -13.38 8.08 8.88
C GLU A 70 -14.39 8.60 7.84
N CYS A 71 -14.11 8.39 6.55
CA CYS A 71 -14.97 8.75 5.43
C CYS A 71 -15.85 7.59 4.91
N GLY A 72 -15.91 6.44 5.58
CA GLY A 72 -16.72 5.29 5.18
C GLY A 72 -16.10 4.39 4.11
N GLN A 73 -14.85 4.62 3.70
CA GLN A 73 -14.18 3.87 2.62
C GLN A 73 -13.33 2.72 3.16
N TYR A 74 -13.40 1.56 2.50
CA TYR A 74 -12.55 0.40 2.83
C TYR A 74 -11.23 0.46 2.06
N THR A 75 -10.14 0.80 2.74
CA THR A 75 -8.81 0.88 2.12
C THR A 75 -8.22 -0.51 1.87
N ALA A 76 -7.58 -0.70 0.71
CA ALA A 76 -6.85 -1.93 0.38
C ALA A 76 -5.51 -1.99 1.12
N ILE A 77 -5.34 -2.98 2.00
CA ILE A 77 -4.16 -3.16 2.83
C ILE A 77 -3.33 -4.31 2.28
N ILE A 78 -2.01 -4.10 2.13
CA ILE A 78 -1.07 -5.18 1.80
C ILE A 78 -1.05 -6.17 2.97
N LYS A 79 -1.38 -7.43 2.70
CA LYS A 79 -1.30 -8.53 3.68
C LYS A 79 -0.14 -9.47 3.43
N GLY A 80 0.28 -9.58 2.17
CA GLY A 80 1.51 -10.27 1.83
C GLY A 80 1.69 -10.46 0.34
N VAL A 81 1.95 -11.70 -0.08
CA VAL A 81 2.31 -12.05 -1.45
C VAL A 81 1.60 -13.31 -1.92
N TYR A 82 1.39 -13.42 -3.22
CA TYR A 82 0.77 -14.60 -3.82
C TYR A 82 1.32 -14.87 -5.22
N LEU A 83 1.26 -16.15 -5.61
CA LEU A 83 1.64 -16.60 -6.95
C LEU A 83 0.38 -16.62 -7.86
N PRO A 84 0.29 -15.76 -8.88
CA PRO A 84 -0.82 -15.79 -9.82
C PRO A 84 -0.83 -17.10 -10.63
N GLY A 85 -2.02 -17.65 -10.86
CA GLY A 85 -2.22 -18.83 -11.73
C GLY A 85 -1.84 -20.19 -11.13
N THR A 86 -1.21 -20.25 -9.96
CA THR A 86 -0.79 -21.53 -9.34
C THR A 86 -1.85 -22.13 -8.41
N GLY A 87 -2.96 -21.43 -8.15
CA GLY A 87 -4.02 -21.89 -7.23
C GLY A 87 -3.60 -22.02 -5.76
N LYS A 88 -2.37 -21.62 -5.42
CA LYS A 88 -1.83 -21.72 -4.06
C LYS A 88 -2.39 -20.60 -3.18
N ALA A 89 -2.58 -20.91 -1.89
CA ALA A 89 -3.02 -19.92 -0.92
C ALA A 89 -2.02 -18.76 -0.82
N PRO A 90 -2.49 -17.51 -0.66
CA PRO A 90 -1.62 -16.37 -0.46
C PRO A 90 -0.85 -16.49 0.86
N VAL A 91 0.40 -16.02 0.86
CA VAL A 91 1.27 -16.04 2.03
C VAL A 91 1.16 -14.71 2.76
N ALA A 92 0.73 -14.74 4.01
CA ALA A 92 0.66 -13.56 4.88
C ALA A 92 2.05 -13.21 5.42
N THR A 93 2.52 -11.99 5.16
CA THR A 93 3.82 -11.48 5.62
C THR A 93 3.69 -10.46 6.74
N ARG A 94 2.49 -9.88 6.92
CA ARG A 94 2.21 -8.84 7.92
C ARG A 94 1.26 -9.33 9.01
N THR A 95 1.81 -10.06 9.98
CA THR A 95 1.03 -10.59 11.12
C THR A 95 0.89 -9.57 12.26
N ARG A 96 1.81 -8.60 12.36
CA ARG A 96 1.81 -7.59 13.44
C ARG A 96 0.85 -6.46 13.11
N LYS A 97 -0.03 -6.14 14.05
CA LYS A 97 -0.88 -4.94 14.03
C LYS A 97 -0.30 -3.90 14.97
N TRP A 98 -0.16 -2.66 14.51
CA TRP A 98 0.30 -1.54 15.33
C TRP A 98 -0.83 -0.53 15.46
N LYS A 99 -1.04 -0.03 16.67
CA LYS A 99 -1.97 1.07 16.96
C LYS A 99 -1.16 2.22 17.51
N VAL A 100 -1.26 3.39 16.86
CA VAL A 100 -0.72 4.63 17.42
C VAL A 100 -1.55 4.95 18.66
N LYS A 101 -0.92 4.92 19.83
CA LYS A 101 -1.54 5.37 21.08
C LYS A 101 -0.99 6.75 21.39
N THR A 102 -1.88 7.69 21.68
CA THR A 102 -1.48 8.97 22.26
C THR A 102 -0.80 8.68 23.61
N PRO A 103 0.38 9.25 23.89
CA PRO A 103 0.99 9.10 25.21
C PRO A 103 -0.02 9.56 26.27
N ARG A 104 -0.19 8.77 27.35
CA ARG A 104 -1.06 9.10 28.48
C ARG A 104 -0.59 10.42 29.10
N GLN A 105 -1.15 11.50 28.62
CA GLN A 105 -1.03 12.80 29.24
C GLN A 105 -1.95 12.75 30.46
N ASN A 106 -1.36 12.65 31.66
CA ASN A 106 -2.03 13.02 32.92
C ASN A 106 -2.25 14.55 32.94
N VAL A 107 -2.88 15.09 31.91
CA VAL A 107 -3.11 16.53 31.77
C VAL A 107 -4.43 16.82 32.44
N LYS A 108 -4.33 17.44 33.62
CA LYS A 108 -5.46 18.08 34.30
C LYS A 108 -6.14 19.04 33.29
N PRO A 109 -7.48 19.03 33.17
CA PRO A 109 -8.19 19.94 32.27
C PRO A 109 -7.83 21.38 32.68
N GLY A 110 -7.19 22.12 31.77
CA GLY A 110 -6.77 23.51 31.99
C GLY A 110 -5.26 23.79 32.01
N PHE A 111 -4.39 22.78 31.95
CA PHE A 111 -2.93 23.01 31.88
C PHE A 111 -2.34 22.71 30.49
N MET A 112 -2.94 23.27 29.43
CA MET A 112 -2.19 23.53 28.19
C MET A 112 -1.82 25.01 28.15
N LYS A 113 -0.83 25.39 28.96
CA LYS A 113 -0.06 26.60 28.64
C LYS A 113 0.74 26.25 27.39
N ASN A 114 0.14 26.51 26.22
CA ASN A 114 0.84 26.55 24.94
C ASN A 114 1.88 27.69 24.99
N ARG A 115 2.98 27.50 25.74
CA ARG A 115 4.23 28.21 25.48
C ARG A 115 4.85 27.59 24.23
N ARG A 116 4.12 27.65 23.12
CA ARG A 116 4.74 27.55 21.80
C ARG A 116 5.62 28.80 21.70
N LYS A 117 6.93 28.65 21.98
CA LYS A 117 7.92 29.54 21.36
C LYS A 117 7.53 29.59 19.86
N PRO A 118 7.57 30.76 19.18
CA PRO A 118 7.16 30.86 17.79
C PRO A 118 7.81 29.69 17.07
N ALA A 119 6.98 28.83 16.47
CA ALA A 119 7.42 27.57 15.93
C ALA A 119 8.61 27.89 15.02
N LEU A 120 9.81 27.49 15.45
CA LEU A 120 10.95 27.45 14.56
C LEU A 120 10.44 26.64 13.38
N THR A 121 10.35 27.32 12.24
CA THR A 121 9.84 26.81 10.98
C THR A 121 10.31 25.36 10.83
N PRO A 122 9.42 24.39 10.58
CA PRO A 122 9.82 23.00 10.46
C PRO A 122 11.00 22.90 9.50
N TRP A 123 12.11 22.29 9.93
CA TRP A 123 13.28 22.04 9.09
C TRP A 123 12.97 20.89 8.11
N THR A 124 11.89 21.02 7.35
CA THR A 124 11.48 20.07 6.33
C THR A 124 12.15 20.46 5.02
N ARG A 125 12.75 19.49 4.33
CA ARG A 125 13.45 19.61 3.03
C ARG A 125 12.58 20.10 1.86
N ILE A 126 11.37 20.60 2.10
CA ILE A 126 10.45 21.06 1.07
C ILE A 126 9.73 22.30 1.60
N ASN A 127 10.26 23.48 1.29
CA ASN A 127 9.66 24.40 0.32
C ASN A 127 10.45 25.72 0.33
N ASN A 128 11.53 25.78 -0.46
CA ASN A 128 12.15 27.04 -0.87
C ASN A 128 11.79 27.32 -2.35
N CYS A 129 10.55 27.03 -2.75
CA CYS A 129 10.06 27.45 -4.05
C CYS A 129 9.48 28.85 -3.88
N THR A 130 10.18 29.83 -4.45
CA THR A 130 9.70 31.19 -4.66
C THR A 130 8.24 31.18 -5.10
N MET A 131 7.40 31.95 -4.39
CA MET A 131 5.99 32.14 -4.68
C MET A 131 5.78 32.75 -6.08
N ARG A 132 5.77 31.92 -7.13
CA ARG A 132 4.99 32.24 -8.33
C ARG A 132 3.62 31.61 -8.14
N ARG A 133 2.59 32.45 -8.00
CA ARG A 133 1.20 32.03 -8.11
C ARG A 133 1.03 31.41 -9.50
N LYS A 134 0.99 30.08 -9.58
CA LYS A 134 0.56 29.40 -10.80
C LYS A 134 -0.92 29.72 -10.95
N GLN A 135 -1.29 30.39 -12.02
CA GLN A 135 -2.70 30.48 -12.38
C GLN A 135 -3.19 29.09 -12.79
N PRO A 136 -4.45 28.73 -12.50
CA PRO A 136 -5.02 27.50 -13.02
C PRO A 136 -5.00 27.61 -14.54
N VAL A 137 -4.31 26.69 -15.20
CA VAL A 137 -4.46 26.51 -16.64
C VAL A 137 -5.53 25.45 -16.79
N ASP A 138 -6.62 25.77 -17.48
CA ASP A 138 -7.65 24.80 -17.81
C ASP A 138 -7.00 23.68 -18.62
N HIS A 139 -6.87 22.51 -18.01
CA HIS A 139 -6.43 21.30 -18.69
C HIS A 139 -7.66 20.45 -18.98
N PRO A 140 -7.90 20.04 -20.24
CA PRO A 140 -8.97 19.11 -20.53
C PRO A 140 -8.74 17.80 -19.74
N PRO A 141 -9.81 17.14 -19.28
CA PRO A 141 -9.70 15.97 -18.41
C PRO A 141 -8.88 14.86 -19.08
N ASP A 142 -7.89 14.36 -18.35
CA ASP A 142 -6.97 13.31 -18.78
C ASP A 142 -7.75 12.01 -19.08
N PRO A 143 -7.72 11.49 -20.32
CA PRO A 143 -8.50 10.32 -20.73
C PRO A 143 -8.04 9.01 -20.05
N TYR A 144 -6.92 8.99 -19.33
CA TYR A 144 -6.37 7.77 -18.72
C TYR A 144 -6.89 7.43 -17.31
N MET A 145 -7.82 8.20 -16.74
CA MET A 145 -8.48 7.88 -15.47
C MET A 145 -9.58 6.79 -15.56
N LYS A 146 -9.74 6.14 -16.72
CA LYS A 146 -10.60 4.96 -16.88
C LYS A 146 -9.82 3.68 -16.63
N ILE A 147 -9.54 3.37 -15.37
CA ILE A 147 -9.30 1.97 -14.97
C ILE A 147 -10.68 1.33 -14.79
N PRO A 148 -10.97 0.17 -15.43
CA PRO A 148 -12.29 -0.43 -15.39
C PRO A 148 -12.62 -0.89 -13.97
N ILE A 149 -13.67 -0.29 -13.43
CA ILE A 149 -14.42 -0.81 -12.28
C ILE A 149 -14.95 -2.16 -12.73
N GLN A 150 -14.25 -3.22 -12.38
CA GLN A 150 -14.72 -4.56 -12.68
C GLN A 150 -15.76 -4.92 -11.63
N MET A 151 -17.00 -4.97 -12.13
CA MET A 151 -18.22 -5.57 -11.58
C MET A 151 -19.02 -4.65 -10.66
N GLU A 152 -19.95 -3.96 -11.32
CA GLU A 152 -21.27 -3.56 -10.85
C GLU A 152 -21.59 -3.90 -9.38
N LEU A 153 -21.55 -2.87 -8.54
CA LEU A 153 -22.29 -2.86 -7.29
C LEU A 153 -23.59 -2.08 -7.58
N ASP A 154 -24.62 -2.83 -7.99
CA ASP A 154 -26.00 -2.36 -7.96
C ASP A 154 -26.36 -1.99 -6.52
N PHE A 155 -26.31 -0.69 -6.21
CA PHE A 155 -27.00 -0.16 -5.05
C PHE A 155 -28.37 0.33 -5.50
N GLY A 156 -29.38 -0.52 -5.28
CA GLY A 156 -30.78 -0.17 -5.47
C GLY A 156 -31.12 1.14 -4.76
N GLU A 157 -31.78 2.03 -5.50
CA GLU A 157 -32.32 3.29 -4.98
C GLU A 157 -33.35 3.00 -3.87
N MET A 158 -32.99 3.26 -2.61
CA MET A 158 -34.00 3.53 -1.58
C MET A 158 -34.45 4.98 -1.72
N LYS A 159 -35.62 5.18 -2.33
CA LYS A 159 -36.29 6.49 -2.38
C LYS A 159 -36.59 6.99 -0.96
N LYS A 160 -35.97 8.12 -0.62
CA LYS A 160 -36.23 8.93 0.56
C LYS A 160 -37.54 9.68 0.33
N GLY A 161 -38.43 9.64 1.32
CA GLY A 161 -39.77 10.21 1.26
C GLY A 161 -39.78 11.73 1.07
N GLU A 162 -40.81 12.19 0.37
CA GLU A 162 -41.17 13.60 0.23
C GLU A 162 -42.36 13.88 1.15
N CYS A 163 -42.19 14.86 2.04
CA CYS A 163 -43.28 15.43 2.83
C CYS A 163 -44.12 16.35 1.93
N LYS A 164 -45.43 16.12 1.91
CA LYS A 164 -46.48 17.15 1.85
C LYS A 164 -47.68 16.66 2.66
#